data_AF-A0A4Y3QVR2-F1
#
_entry.id   AF-A0A4Y3QVR2-F1
#
_cell.length_a   1.000
_cell.length_b   1.000
_cell.length_c   1.000
_cell.angle_alpha   90.00
_cell.angle_beta   90.00
_cell.angle_gamma   90.00
#
_symmetry.space_group_name_H-M   'P 1'
#
loop_
_entity.id
_entity.type
_entity.pdbx_description
1 polymer ?
#
loop_
_entity_poly.entity_id
_entity_poly.type
_entity_poly.pdbx_seq_one_letter_code
_entity_poly.pdbx_strand_id
1 'polypeptide(L)'
;MPGKVADCLRTTELEPAERAALDQELTVRRGQGYTLRVSALPAVHRGLLARSQPLDGGQGLLAVPARRKARREYENRVSTLTP
;
A
#
# COMPACT_ATOMS: atom_id res chain seq x y z
N MET A 1 0.25 6.45 -2.14
CA MET A 1 -0.03 5.27 -1.29
C MET A 1 0.09 5.70 0.17
N PRO A 2 -0.78 5.29 1.11
CA PRO A 2 -0.63 5.67 2.51
C PRO A 2 0.70 5.18 3.10
N GLY A 3 1.41 6.04 3.84
CA GLY A 3 2.76 5.74 4.34
C GLY A 3 2.88 4.47 5.16
N LYS A 4 1.88 4.19 6.01
CA LYS A 4 1.85 2.96 6.81
C LYS A 4 1.73 1.69 5.97
N VAL A 5 1.15 1.79 4.77
CA VAL A 5 1.09 0.68 3.81
C VAL A 5 2.44 0.50 3.14
N ALA A 6 3.08 1.59 2.70
CA ALA A 6 4.43 1.55 2.14
C ALA A 6 5.46 0.97 3.15
N ASP A 7 5.39 1.39 4.42
CA ASP A 7 6.26 0.87 5.49
C ASP A 7 6.05 -0.63 5.72
N CYS A 8 4.81 -1.11 5.66
CA CYS A 8 4.49 -2.53 5.77
C CYS A 8 5.09 -3.33 4.60
N LEU A 9 4.89 -2.85 3.38
CA LEU A 9 5.34 -3.56 2.18
C LEU A 9 6.86 -3.59 2.02
N ARG A 10 7.59 -2.63 2.60
CA ARG A 10 9.07 -2.67 2.65
C ARG A 10 9.61 -3.87 3.41
N THR A 11 8.84 -4.39 4.37
CA THR A 11 9.22 -5.55 5.19
C THR A 11 8.64 -6.87 4.66
N THR A 12 7.77 -6.81 3.65
CA THR A 12 7.15 -7.98 3.04
C THR A 12 7.95 -8.38 1.80
N GLU A 13 8.11 -9.67 1.56
CA GLU A 13 8.65 -10.14 0.27
C GLU A 13 7.65 -9.83 -0.85
N LEU A 14 8.12 -9.19 -1.92
CA LEU A 14 7.31 -8.75 -3.06
C LEU A 14 7.86 -9.35 -4.35
N GLU A 15 6.96 -9.61 -5.30
CA GLU A 15 7.36 -9.97 -6.65
C GLU A 15 8.08 -8.79 -7.35
N PRO A 16 8.93 -9.05 -8.36
CA PRO A 16 9.66 -7.99 -9.06
C PRO A 16 8.76 -6.86 -9.60
N ALA A 17 7.57 -7.20 -10.09
CA ALA A 17 6.59 -6.23 -10.59
C ALA A 17 5.96 -5.38 -9.48
N GLU A 18 5.66 -5.98 -8.32
CA GLU A 18 5.13 -5.31 -7.13
C GLU A 18 6.18 -4.38 -6.52
N ARG A 19 7.44 -4.81 -6.53
CA ARG A 19 8.58 -4.04 -6.04
C ARG A 19 8.93 -2.87 -6.95
N ALA A 20 8.93 -3.08 -8.27
CA ALA A 20 9.10 -2.00 -9.25
C ALA A 20 7.98 -0.96 -9.15
N ALA A 21 6.73 -1.38 -8.93
CA ALA A 21 5.61 -0.48 -8.67
C ALA A 21 5.82 0.33 -7.39
N LEU A 22 6.20 -0.33 -6.28
CA LEU A 22 6.48 0.33 -5.02
C LEU A 22 7.63 1.35 -5.13
N ASP A 23 8.71 1.00 -5.83
CA ASP A 23 9.87 1.86 -6.03
C ASP A 23 9.52 3.08 -6.90
N GLN A 24 8.76 2.89 -7.98
CA GLN A 24 8.24 4.00 -8.79
C GLN A 24 7.32 4.92 -7.97
N GLU A 25 6.48 4.38 -7.09
CA GLU A 25 5.62 5.17 -6.22
C GLU A 25 6.39 5.94 -5.15
N LEU A 26 7.45 5.35 -4.58
CA LEU A 26 8.32 5.99 -3.59
C LEU A 26 9.05 7.22 -4.14
N THR A 27 9.33 7.25 -5.46
CA THR A 27 9.99 8.40 -6.11
C THR A 27 9.09 9.63 -6.26
N VAL A 28 7.75 9.51 -6.18
CA VAL A 28 6.81 10.63 -6.40
C VAL A 28 6.55 11.47 -5.12
N ARG A 29 7.50 11.46 -4.19
CA ARG A 29 7.39 12.10 -2.87
C ARG A 29 7.49 13.64 -2.97
N ARG A 30 6.41 14.34 -3.33
CA ARG A 30 6.33 15.81 -3.20
C ARG A 30 5.74 16.21 -1.85
N GLY A 31 6.63 16.54 -0.89
CA GLY A 31 6.36 17.33 0.33
C GLY A 31 5.40 16.72 1.36
N GLN A 32 5.94 16.23 2.49
CA GLN A 32 5.28 15.82 3.76
C GLN A 32 4.00 14.95 3.73
N GLY A 33 3.42 14.66 2.57
CA GLY A 33 2.29 13.79 2.34
C GLY A 33 2.58 12.81 1.20
N TYR A 34 1.95 11.65 1.26
CA TYR A 34 2.14 10.58 0.28
C TYR A 34 1.17 10.76 -0.89
N THR A 35 1.52 11.54 -1.91
CA THR A 35 0.71 11.62 -3.13
C THR A 35 0.93 10.35 -3.95
N LEU A 36 -0.14 9.56 -4.12
CA LEU A 36 -0.14 8.35 -4.95
C LEU A 36 -0.07 8.76 -6.43
N ARG A 37 0.95 8.32 -7.16
CA ARG A 37 0.89 8.27 -8.62
C ARG A 37 0.65 6.82 -9.01
N VAL A 38 -0.52 6.56 -9.58
CA VAL A 38 -0.91 5.23 -10.05
C VAL A 38 -0.20 5.01 -11.39
N SER A 39 1.01 4.46 -11.35
CA SER A 39 1.75 4.06 -12.56
C SER A 39 1.67 2.56 -12.83
N ALA A 40 1.27 1.76 -11.82
CA ALA A 40 1.16 0.32 -11.92
C ALA A 40 -0.24 -0.13 -12.33
N LEU A 41 -0.31 -1.29 -12.99
CA LEU A 41 -1.59 -1.91 -13.37
C LEU A 41 -2.46 -2.15 -12.13
N PRO A 42 -3.80 -1.98 -12.21
CA PRO A 42 -4.71 -2.24 -11.08
C PRO A 42 -4.53 -3.62 -10.43
N ALA A 43 -4.12 -4.63 -11.21
CA ALA A 43 -3.82 -5.97 -10.71
C ALA A 43 -2.64 -5.98 -9.70
N VAL A 44 -1.60 -5.20 -9.96
CA VAL A 44 -0.44 -5.07 -9.06
C VAL A 44 -0.86 -4.40 -7.75
N HIS A 45 -1.68 -3.35 -7.83
CA HIS A 45 -2.24 -2.70 -6.65
C HIS A 45 -3.11 -3.62 -5.79
N ARG A 46 -3.85 -4.55 -6.39
CA ARG A 46 -4.60 -5.57 -5.66
C ARG A 46 -3.69 -6.56 -4.94
N GLY A 47 -2.59 -6.98 -5.58
CA GLY A 47 -1.55 -7.80 -4.95
C GLY A 47 -0.95 -7.10 -3.73
N LEU A 48 -0.57 -5.83 -3.88
CA LEU A 48 -0.06 -5.00 -2.78
C LEU A 48 -1.09 -4.83 -1.65
N LEU A 49 -2.37 -4.63 -1.98
CA LEU A 49 -3.44 -4.53 -1.00
C LEU A 49 -3.60 -5.83 -0.20
N ALA A 50 -3.53 -6.99 -0.87
CA ALA A 50 -3.57 -8.29 -0.21
C ALA A 50 -2.38 -8.48 0.73
N ARG A 51 -1.16 -8.13 0.30
CA ARG A 51 0.06 -8.20 1.14
C ARG A 51 0.07 -7.21 2.31
N SER A 52 -0.80 -6.19 2.28
CA SER A 52 -1.00 -5.24 3.39
C SER A 52 -1.97 -5.74 4.47
N GLN A 53 -2.54 -6.94 4.33
CA GLN A 53 -3.45 -7.56 5.31
C GLN A 53 -2.95 -7.57 6.77
N PRO A 54 -1.64 -7.71 7.07
CA PRO A 54 -1.14 -7.58 8.45
C PRO A 54 -1.45 -6.24 9.14
N LEU A 55 -1.79 -5.20 8.39
CA LEU A 55 -2.20 -3.89 8.94
C LEU A 55 -3.58 -3.89 9.59
N ASP A 56 -4.43 -4.88 9.29
CA ASP A 56 -5.73 -5.03 9.93
C ASP A 56 -5.67 -5.61 11.34
N GLY A 57 -4.51 -6.16 11.71
CA GLY A 57 -4.34 -7.00 12.90
C GLY A 57 -4.17 -8.45 12.51
N GLY A 58 -3.02 -9.01 12.85
CA GLY A 58 -2.71 -10.44 12.75
C GLY A 58 -2.37 -11.02 14.12
N GLN A 59 -2.33 -12.36 14.22
CA GLN A 59 -2.05 -13.12 15.44
C GLN A 59 -0.89 -12.49 16.25
N GLY A 60 -1.24 -11.83 17.36
CA GLY A 60 -0.29 -11.30 18.34
C GLY A 60 0.08 -9.82 18.25
N LEU A 61 -0.31 -9.06 17.21
CA LEU A 61 -0.07 -7.61 17.15
C LEU A 61 -1.38 -6.80 17.20
N LEU A 62 -1.50 -5.94 18.21
CA LEU A 62 -2.62 -5.00 18.33
C LEU A 62 -2.70 -4.11 17.06
N ALA A 63 -3.83 -4.21 16.36
CA ALA A 63 -4.12 -3.40 15.19
C ALA A 63 -4.29 -1.94 15.58
N VAL A 64 -3.21 -1.15 15.50
CA VAL A 64 -3.23 0.29 15.76
C VAL A 64 -4.26 0.96 14.82
N PRO A 65 -5.21 1.76 15.33
CA PRO A 65 -6.28 2.38 14.50
C PRO A 65 -5.75 3.13 13.26
N ALA A 66 -4.59 3.77 13.37
CA ALA A 66 -3.92 4.44 12.26
C ALA A 66 -3.53 3.50 11.11
N ARG A 67 -3.14 2.25 11.41
CA ARG A 67 -2.77 1.24 10.41
C ARG A 67 -4.00 0.74 9.63
N ARG A 68 -5.09 0.44 10.34
CA ARG A 68 -6.38 0.08 9.74
C ARG A 68 -6.92 1.19 8.83
N LYS A 69 -6.85 2.44 9.29
CA LYS A 69 -7.25 3.60 8.47
C LYS A 69 -6.42 3.69 7.19
N ALA A 70 -5.10 3.50 7.30
CA ALA A 70 -4.22 3.55 6.14
C ALA A 70 -4.53 2.43 5.12
N ARG A 71 -4.80 1.20 5.57
CA ARG A 71 -5.20 0.11 4.66
C ARG A 71 -6.54 0.41 3.99
N ARG A 72 -7.55 0.87 4.74
CA ARG A 72 -8.86 1.28 4.19
C ARG A 72 -8.74 2.39 3.15
N GLU A 73 -7.90 3.38 3.41
CA GLU A 73 -7.64 4.46 2.45
C GLU A 73 -6.96 3.95 1.18
N TYR A 74 -6.10 2.94 1.29
CA TYR A 74 -5.49 2.31 0.13
C TYR A 74 -6.51 1.49 -0.67
N GLU A 75 -7.29 0.66 0.01
CA GLU A 75 -8.38 -0.12 -0.58
C GLU A 75 -9.35 0.78 -1.37
N ASN A 76 -9.85 1.86 -0.76
CA ASN A 76 -10.74 2.81 -1.42
C ASN A 76 -10.13 3.39 -2.70
N ARG A 77 -8.84 3.73 -2.68
CA ARG A 77 -8.13 4.21 -3.86
C ARG A 77 -8.01 3.14 -4.93
N VAL A 78 -7.63 1.91 -4.58
CA VAL A 78 -7.56 0.79 -5.55
C VAL A 78 -8.92 0.51 -6.18
N SER A 79 -9.99 0.57 -5.40
CA SER A 79 -11.36 0.41 -5.89
C SER A 79 -11.74 1.51 -6.88
N THR A 80 -11.33 2.77 -6.66
CA THR A 80 -11.57 3.87 -7.63
C THR A 80 -10.72 3.79 -8.90
N LEU A 81 -9.68 2.96 -8.92
CA LEU A 81 -8.78 2.79 -10.07
C LEU A 81 -9.18 1.62 -10.96
N THR A 82 -10.10 0.78 -10.50
CA THR A 82 -10.71 -0.23 -11.35
C THR A 82 -12.00 0.38 -11.92
N PRO A 83 -12.13 0.57 -13.24
CA PRO A 83 -13.41 0.95 -13.84
C PRO A 83 -14.46 -0.16 -13.69
#